data_AF-A0A8X6GLP1-F1
#
_entry.id   AF-A0A8X6GLP1-F1
#
_cell.length_a   1.000
_cell.length_b   1.000
_cell.length_c   1.000
_cell.angle_alpha   90.00
_cell.angle_beta   90.00
_cell.angle_gamma   90.00
#
_symmetry.space_group_name_H-M   'P 1'
#
loop_
_entity.id
_entity.type
_entity.pdbx_description
1 polymer ?
#
loop_
_entity_poly.entity_id
_entity_poly.type
_entity_poly.pdbx_seq_one_letter_code
_entity_poly.pdbx_strand_id
1 'polypeptide(L)'
;MEAIDRVKAKRKVVRSASIKFVKKVKSFLEDFDSQNETNKEQLFEYLLNLDAKQIELQTLNKEVEDLLSDEELFKAEIQGCLEYQENINEVKYKIKSKINKKHLSQLAVNFKGANESNVRTNNPALSLNLPKLRIPNFSGDSSTYLEFINGFTNAIDANESLNNVDKFIYLKSFLSGEASKIVSGFALTEDNYKSCLNLLNDMVDKTT
;
A
#
# COMPACT_ATOMS: atom_id res chain seq x y z
N MET A 1 14.99 -35.41 -2.12
CA MET A 1 14.94 -34.96 -3.52
C MET A 1 13.48 -34.84 -4.01
N GLU A 2 12.59 -35.82 -3.76
CA GLU A 2 11.17 -35.72 -4.17
C GLU A 2 10.38 -34.52 -3.59
N ALA A 3 10.64 -34.12 -2.35
CA ALA A 3 9.89 -33.03 -1.71
C ALA A 3 10.13 -31.67 -2.39
N ILE A 4 11.39 -31.31 -2.65
CA ILE A 4 11.75 -30.06 -3.30
C ILE A 4 11.21 -29.99 -4.74
N ASP A 5 11.25 -31.11 -5.48
CA ASP A 5 10.72 -31.17 -6.85
C ASP A 5 9.20 -30.93 -6.88
N ARG A 6 8.48 -31.45 -5.89
CA ARG A 6 7.03 -31.23 -5.73
C ARG A 6 6.69 -29.76 -5.47
N VAL A 7 7.43 -29.11 -4.58
CA VAL A 7 7.22 -27.68 -4.26
C VAL A 7 7.57 -26.80 -5.45
N LYS A 8 8.68 -27.09 -6.16
CA LYS A 8 9.05 -26.39 -7.40
C LYS A 8 7.98 -26.56 -8.49
N ALA A 9 7.44 -27.76 -8.67
CA ALA A 9 6.36 -28.01 -9.61
C ALA A 9 5.09 -27.21 -9.27
N LYS A 10 4.68 -27.22 -7.99
CA LYS A 10 3.54 -26.42 -7.52
C LYS A 10 3.77 -24.92 -7.75
N ARG A 11 4.94 -24.40 -7.38
CA ARG A 11 5.32 -23.00 -7.61
C ARG A 11 5.22 -22.62 -9.09
N LYS A 12 5.71 -23.48 -9.99
CA LYS A 12 5.64 -23.24 -11.44
C LYS A 12 4.21 -23.11 -11.95
N VAL A 13 3.30 -23.96 -11.45
CA VAL A 13 1.87 -23.89 -11.77
C VAL A 13 1.25 -22.59 -11.26
N VAL A 14 1.47 -22.25 -9.98
CA VAL A 14 0.94 -21.02 -9.37
C VAL A 14 1.48 -19.79 -10.10
N ARG A 15 2.78 -19.74 -10.41
CA ARG A 15 3.41 -18.65 -11.18
C ARG A 15 2.75 -18.48 -12.54
N SER A 16 2.53 -19.58 -13.26
CA SER A 16 1.90 -19.56 -14.59
C SER A 16 0.46 -19.02 -14.51
N ALA A 17 -0.28 -19.42 -13.48
CA ALA A 17 -1.63 -18.92 -13.23
C ALA A 17 -1.61 -17.41 -12.87
N SER A 18 -0.68 -16.97 -12.03
CA SER A 18 -0.50 -15.56 -11.65
C SER A 18 -0.14 -14.69 -12.85
N ILE A 19 0.74 -15.13 -13.75
CA ILE A 19 1.09 -14.39 -14.97
C ILE A 19 -0.14 -14.24 -15.88
N LYS A 20 -0.93 -15.31 -16.08
CA LYS A 20 -2.18 -15.23 -16.85
C LYS A 20 -3.17 -14.26 -16.21
N PHE A 21 -3.29 -14.29 -14.89
CA PHE A 21 -4.18 -13.39 -14.16
C PHE A 21 -3.73 -11.93 -14.28
N VAL A 22 -2.43 -11.65 -14.12
CA VAL A 22 -1.83 -10.32 -14.34
C VAL A 22 -2.15 -9.80 -15.74
N LYS A 23 -2.05 -10.62 -16.79
CA LYS A 23 -2.43 -10.23 -18.16
C LYS A 23 -3.91 -9.86 -18.26
N LYS A 24 -4.80 -10.68 -17.66
CA LYS A 24 -6.24 -10.40 -17.60
C LYS A 24 -6.51 -9.04 -16.94
N VAL A 25 -5.87 -8.78 -15.80
CA VAL A 25 -6.04 -7.52 -15.06
C VAL A 25 -5.45 -6.33 -15.85
N LYS A 26 -4.30 -6.49 -16.52
CA LYS A 26 -3.73 -5.44 -17.39
C LYS A 26 -4.70 -5.05 -18.52
N SER A 27 -5.31 -6.02 -19.20
CA SER A 27 -6.34 -5.75 -20.22
C SER A 27 -7.57 -5.07 -19.62
N PHE A 28 -8.06 -5.52 -18.47
CA PHE A 28 -9.18 -4.85 -17.79
C PHE A 28 -8.87 -3.39 -17.41
N LEU A 29 -7.61 -3.09 -17.05
CA LEU A 29 -7.18 -1.73 -16.71
C LEU A 29 -7.15 -0.77 -17.91
N GLU A 30 -7.01 -1.27 -19.14
CA GLU A 30 -7.03 -0.48 -20.38
C GLU A 30 -8.43 0.07 -20.64
N ASP A 31 -9.47 -0.76 -20.44
CA ASP A 31 -10.87 -0.41 -20.64
C ASP A 31 -11.58 0.06 -19.36
N PHE A 32 -10.83 0.37 -18.30
CA PHE A 32 -11.40 0.72 -17.00
C PHE A 32 -12.16 2.06 -17.03
N ASP A 33 -13.47 1.98 -16.84
CA ASP A 33 -14.34 3.13 -16.57
C ASP A 33 -14.51 3.40 -15.06
N SER A 34 -14.06 4.58 -14.62
CA SER A 34 -14.16 5.04 -13.23
C SER A 34 -15.56 5.43 -12.75
N GLN A 35 -16.53 5.58 -13.66
CA GLN A 35 -17.92 5.88 -13.30
C GLN A 35 -18.78 4.61 -13.18
N ASN A 36 -18.27 3.48 -13.67
CA ASN A 36 -18.94 2.19 -13.59
C ASN A 36 -18.63 1.51 -12.24
N GLU A 37 -19.64 1.35 -11.38
CA GLU A 37 -19.49 0.72 -10.06
C GLU A 37 -19.11 -0.77 -10.17
N THR A 38 -19.68 -1.51 -11.13
CA THR A 38 -19.29 -2.91 -11.38
C THR A 38 -17.81 -3.03 -11.75
N ASN A 39 -17.27 -2.06 -12.52
CA ASN A 39 -15.84 -2.03 -12.82
C ASN A 39 -14.98 -1.84 -11.55
N LYS A 40 -15.45 -1.05 -10.58
CA LYS A 40 -14.73 -0.81 -9.32
C LYS A 40 -14.75 -2.05 -8.44
N GLU A 41 -15.91 -2.67 -8.25
CA GLU A 41 -16.06 -3.93 -7.51
C GLU A 41 -15.15 -5.02 -8.09
N GLN A 42 -15.13 -5.14 -9.41
CA GLN A 42 -14.27 -6.10 -10.11
C GLN A 42 -12.78 -5.77 -9.95
N LEU A 43 -12.41 -4.48 -9.88
CA LEU A 43 -11.05 -4.05 -9.61
C LEU A 43 -10.60 -4.38 -8.17
N PHE A 44 -11.49 -4.26 -7.18
CA PHE A 44 -11.25 -4.71 -5.81
C PHE A 44 -11.07 -6.23 -5.72
N GLU A 45 -11.93 -7.00 -6.39
CA GLU A 45 -11.81 -8.46 -6.46
C GLU A 45 -10.46 -8.87 -7.08
N TYR A 46 -10.03 -8.19 -8.14
CA TYR A 46 -8.73 -8.42 -8.76
C TYR A 46 -7.56 -8.08 -7.83
N LEU A 47 -7.68 -7.05 -6.99
CA LEU A 47 -6.67 -6.73 -5.97
C LEU A 47 -6.55 -7.87 -4.94
N LEU A 48 -7.67 -8.32 -4.37
CA LEU A 48 -7.70 -9.42 -3.39
C LEU A 48 -7.11 -10.72 -3.96
N ASN A 49 -7.42 -11.03 -5.22
CA ASN A 49 -6.91 -12.24 -5.86
C ASN A 49 -5.39 -12.13 -6.15
N LEU A 50 -4.89 -10.95 -6.54
CA LEU A 50 -3.45 -10.71 -6.67
C LEU A 50 -2.73 -10.83 -5.32
N ASP A 51 -3.33 -10.33 -4.23
CA ASP A 51 -2.81 -10.48 -2.87
C ASP A 51 -2.71 -11.96 -2.47
N ALA A 52 -3.79 -12.74 -2.65
CA ALA A 52 -3.79 -14.16 -2.33
C ALA A 52 -2.72 -14.94 -3.12
N LYS A 53 -2.60 -14.66 -4.42
CA LYS A 53 -1.57 -15.29 -5.28
C LYS A 53 -0.15 -14.89 -4.88
N GLN A 54 0.06 -13.66 -4.44
CA GLN A 54 1.36 -13.20 -3.96
C GLN A 54 1.78 -13.92 -2.67
N ILE A 55 0.84 -14.09 -1.73
CA ILE A 55 1.07 -14.82 -0.47
C ILE A 55 1.40 -16.29 -0.76
N GLU A 56 0.65 -16.94 -1.65
CA GLU A 56 0.91 -18.33 -2.02
C GLU A 56 2.30 -18.49 -2.66
N LEU A 57 2.69 -17.57 -3.56
CA LEU A 57 4.01 -17.58 -4.18
C LEU A 57 5.15 -17.33 -3.18
N GLN A 58 4.96 -16.42 -2.22
CA GLN A 58 5.93 -16.17 -1.15
C GLN A 58 6.10 -17.39 -0.24
N THR A 59 5.00 -18.07 0.08
CA THR A 59 5.02 -19.30 0.89
C THR A 59 5.80 -20.40 0.18
N LEU A 60 5.51 -20.63 -1.10
CA LEU A 60 6.22 -21.63 -1.91
C LEU A 60 7.69 -21.27 -2.12
N ASN A 61 8.02 -19.99 -2.27
CA ASN A 61 9.42 -19.55 -2.36
C ASN A 61 10.18 -19.84 -1.07
N LYS A 62 9.59 -19.55 0.08
CA LYS A 62 10.19 -19.85 1.38
C LYS A 62 10.36 -21.36 1.60
N GLU A 63 9.37 -22.17 1.22
CA GLU A 63 9.47 -23.63 1.31
C GLU A 63 10.55 -24.19 0.37
N VAL A 64 10.73 -23.60 -0.81
CA VAL A 64 11.85 -23.95 -1.71
C VAL A 64 13.19 -23.57 -1.09
N GLU A 65 13.29 -22.37 -0.49
CA GLU A 65 14.48 -21.89 0.21
C GLU A 65 14.86 -22.80 1.39
N ASP A 66 13.90 -23.14 2.24
CA ASP A 66 14.10 -24.02 3.40
C ASP A 66 14.56 -25.44 3.00
N LEU A 67 14.16 -25.91 1.80
CA LEU A 67 14.54 -27.23 1.25
C LEU A 67 15.80 -27.19 0.37
N LEU A 68 16.29 -26.02 -0.03
CA LEU A 68 17.50 -25.86 -0.84
C LEU A 68 18.71 -25.63 0.08
N SER A 69 19.56 -26.66 0.22
CA SER A 69 20.81 -26.55 0.98
C SER A 69 22.00 -26.02 0.17
N ASP A 70 21.83 -25.77 -1.13
CA ASP A 70 22.89 -25.36 -2.06
C ASP A 70 22.75 -23.89 -2.49
N GLU A 71 23.79 -23.09 -2.19
CA GLU A 71 23.79 -21.63 -2.35
C GLU A 71 23.88 -21.16 -3.82
N GLU A 72 24.51 -21.94 -4.71
CA GLU A 72 24.60 -21.59 -6.14
C GLU A 72 23.27 -21.88 -6.86
N LEU A 73 22.64 -23.01 -6.54
CA LEU A 73 21.30 -23.33 -7.04
C LEU A 73 20.24 -22.35 -6.52
N PHE A 74 20.42 -21.82 -5.31
CA PHE A 74 19.54 -20.80 -4.73
C PHE A 74 19.60 -19.47 -5.49
N LYS A 75 20.80 -18.98 -5.85
CA LYS A 75 20.97 -17.73 -6.60
C LYS A 75 20.32 -17.79 -7.99
N ALA A 76 20.46 -18.90 -8.70
CA ALA A 76 19.79 -19.10 -9.99
C ALA A 76 18.25 -19.16 -9.86
N GLU A 77 17.74 -19.74 -8.76
CA GLU A 77 16.31 -19.86 -8.50
C GLU A 77 15.66 -18.52 -8.07
N ILE A 78 16.39 -17.66 -7.35
CA ILE A 78 15.94 -16.30 -6.96
C ILE A 78 15.76 -15.39 -8.17
N GLN A 79 16.69 -15.43 -9.13
CA GLN A 79 16.67 -14.50 -10.27
C GLN A 79 15.37 -14.64 -11.08
N GLY A 80 14.88 -15.87 -11.24
CA GLY A 80 13.59 -16.12 -11.89
C GLY A 80 12.40 -15.63 -11.08
N CYS A 81 12.51 -15.50 -9.75
CA CYS A 81 11.41 -15.15 -8.85
C CYS A 81 11.04 -13.66 -8.85
N LEU A 82 12.02 -12.80 -9.11
CA LEU A 82 11.86 -11.35 -9.03
C LEU A 82 10.96 -10.80 -10.14
N GLU A 83 11.08 -11.31 -11.37
CA GLU A 83 10.37 -10.76 -12.54
C GLU A 83 8.84 -10.83 -12.41
N TYR A 84 8.28 -11.92 -11.87
CA TYR A 84 6.82 -12.00 -11.70
C TYR A 84 6.34 -11.22 -10.48
N GLN A 85 7.18 -11.08 -9.45
CA GLN A 85 6.85 -10.35 -8.24
C GLN A 85 6.75 -8.84 -8.53
N GLU A 86 7.67 -8.31 -9.34
CA GLU A 86 7.60 -6.95 -9.85
C GLU A 86 6.34 -6.70 -10.68
N ASN A 87 5.98 -7.62 -11.58
CA ASN A 87 4.77 -7.52 -12.39
C ASN A 87 3.47 -7.53 -11.55
N ILE A 88 3.40 -8.35 -10.51
CA ILE A 88 2.25 -8.37 -9.58
C ILE A 88 2.18 -7.05 -8.81
N ASN A 89 3.30 -6.59 -8.28
CA ASN A 89 3.37 -5.32 -7.53
C ASN A 89 2.99 -4.11 -8.40
N GLU A 90 3.46 -4.07 -9.65
CA GLU A 90 3.14 -3.02 -10.62
C GLU A 90 1.63 -2.92 -10.85
N VAL A 91 0.98 -4.06 -11.10
CA VAL A 91 -0.47 -4.11 -11.36
C VAL A 91 -1.28 -3.78 -10.10
N LYS A 92 -0.87 -4.26 -8.93
CA LYS A 92 -1.49 -3.88 -7.66
C LYS A 92 -1.39 -2.38 -7.41
N TYR A 93 -0.25 -1.77 -7.69
CA TYR A 93 -0.08 -0.33 -7.59
C TYR A 93 -1.03 0.42 -8.55
N LYS A 94 -1.14 -0.03 -9.80
CA LYS A 94 -2.06 0.54 -10.80
C LYS A 94 -3.52 0.44 -10.35
N ILE A 95 -3.93 -0.72 -9.82
CA ILE A 95 -5.27 -0.91 -9.22
C ILE A 95 -5.49 0.05 -8.06
N LYS A 96 -4.61 0.06 -7.06
CA LYS A 96 -4.71 0.94 -5.88
C LYS A 96 -4.78 2.41 -6.29
N SER A 97 -4.00 2.82 -7.29
CA SER A 97 -4.04 4.19 -7.83
C SER A 97 -5.39 4.53 -8.46
N LYS A 98 -6.01 3.59 -9.20
CA LYS A 98 -7.33 3.78 -9.84
C LYS A 98 -8.47 3.81 -8.81
N ILE A 99 -8.39 2.98 -7.76
CA ILE A 99 -9.33 2.99 -6.63
C ILE A 99 -9.23 4.32 -5.86
N ASN A 100 -8.00 4.77 -5.57
CA ASN A 100 -7.74 5.95 -4.75
C ASN A 100 -7.93 7.29 -5.50
N LYS A 101 -8.17 7.30 -6.82
CA LYS A 101 -8.39 8.52 -7.62
C LYS A 101 -9.58 9.36 -7.15
N LYS A 102 -10.51 8.81 -6.35
CA LYS A 102 -11.64 9.54 -5.76
C LYS A 102 -11.17 10.67 -4.81
N HIS A 103 -9.97 10.56 -4.21
CA HIS A 103 -9.50 11.51 -3.21
C HIS A 103 -8.92 12.81 -3.79
N LEU A 104 -8.33 12.79 -5.01
CA LEU A 104 -7.74 13.98 -5.64
C LEU A 104 -8.75 14.83 -6.42
N SER A 105 -9.79 14.20 -6.99
CA SER A 105 -10.86 14.92 -7.67
C SER A 105 -11.81 15.63 -6.69
N GLN A 106 -12.00 15.10 -5.48
CA GLN A 106 -12.81 15.72 -4.43
C GLN A 106 -12.14 16.94 -3.77
N LEU A 107 -10.79 17.01 -3.75
CA LEU A 107 -10.06 18.18 -3.27
C LEU A 107 -10.11 19.37 -4.25
N ALA A 108 -10.31 19.11 -5.55
CA ALA A 108 -10.39 20.16 -6.58
C ALA A 108 -11.73 20.93 -6.58
N VAL A 109 -12.80 20.36 -6.03
CA VAL A 109 -14.14 21.00 -6.00
C VAL A 109 -14.31 21.94 -4.81
N ASN A 110 -13.48 21.82 -3.76
CA ASN A 110 -13.62 22.64 -2.54
C ASN A 110 -12.81 23.95 -2.55
N PHE A 111 -12.14 24.29 -3.66
CA PHE A 111 -11.37 25.54 -3.80
C PHE A 111 -12.05 26.63 -4.66
N LYS A 112 -13.31 26.46 -5.05
CA LYS A 112 -14.10 27.54 -5.67
C LYS A 112 -15.22 28.00 -4.76
N GLY A 113 -14.83 28.75 -3.73
CA GLY A 113 -15.69 29.71 -3.04
C GLY A 113 -15.09 31.11 -3.14
N ALA A 114 -15.85 32.03 -3.74
CA ALA A 114 -15.67 33.50 -3.80
C ALA A 114 -14.70 34.10 -4.85
N ASN A 115 -15.14 34.18 -6.11
CA ASN A 115 -15.57 35.45 -6.73
C ASN A 115 -15.87 35.27 -8.24
N GLU A 116 -16.93 35.95 -8.69
CA GLU A 116 -17.42 35.98 -10.07
C GLU A 116 -16.42 36.61 -11.03
N SER A 117 -16.22 36.01 -12.21
CA SER A 117 -16.56 36.63 -13.50
C SER A 117 -16.21 35.71 -14.68
N ASN A 118 -17.07 35.76 -15.70
CA ASN A 118 -17.01 35.05 -16.97
C ASN A 118 -15.69 35.23 -17.71
N VAL A 119 -14.90 34.15 -17.90
CA VAL A 119 -14.07 33.96 -19.09
C VAL A 119 -13.98 32.47 -19.42
N ARG A 120 -14.45 32.11 -20.62
CA ARG A 120 -14.17 30.82 -21.26
C ARG A 120 -12.74 30.85 -21.80
N THR A 121 -11.84 30.06 -21.23
CA THR A 121 -10.55 29.75 -21.87
C THR A 121 -10.21 28.28 -21.68
N ASN A 122 -10.22 27.55 -22.79
CA ASN A 122 -9.52 26.28 -22.94
C ASN A 122 -8.04 26.52 -22.65
N ASN A 123 -7.46 25.81 -21.68
CA ASN A 123 -6.02 25.53 -21.68
C ASN A 123 -5.72 24.21 -20.97
N PRO A 124 -4.78 23.41 -21.51
CA PRO A 124 -4.41 22.09 -20.98
C PRO A 124 -3.67 22.25 -19.66
N ALA A 125 -4.09 21.47 -18.65
CA ALA A 125 -3.49 21.48 -17.33
C ALA A 125 -1.99 21.14 -17.43
N LEU A 126 -1.16 22.12 -17.08
CA LEU A 126 0.26 21.92 -16.78
C LEU A 126 0.36 20.87 -15.68
N SER A 127 0.84 19.68 -16.03
CA SER A 127 1.18 18.63 -15.08
C SER A 127 2.43 19.06 -14.30
N LEU A 128 2.23 19.84 -13.25
CA LEU A 128 3.23 20.06 -12.23
C LEU A 128 3.47 18.72 -11.52
N ASN A 129 4.59 18.06 -11.86
CA ASN A 129 5.09 16.90 -11.14
C ASN A 129 5.48 17.35 -9.73
N LEU A 130 4.52 17.30 -8.81
CA LEU A 130 4.79 17.53 -7.40
C LEU A 130 5.57 16.32 -6.84
N PRO A 131 6.64 16.57 -6.06
CA PRO A 131 7.40 15.49 -5.43
C PRO A 131 6.46 14.64 -4.56
N LYS A 132 6.69 13.32 -4.59
CA LYS A 132 5.95 12.35 -3.78
C LYS A 132 6.05 12.77 -2.30
N LEU A 133 4.94 13.23 -1.72
CA LEU A 133 4.88 13.53 -0.29
C LEU A 133 5.20 12.23 0.49
N ARG A 134 6.31 12.21 1.22
CA ARG A 134 6.68 11.11 2.09
C ARG A 134 6.27 11.48 3.50
N ILE A 135 5.59 10.57 4.18
CA ILE A 135 5.40 10.66 5.63
C ILE A 135 6.75 10.26 6.26
N PRO A 136 7.41 11.12 7.04
CA PRO A 136 8.64 10.74 7.73
C PRO A 136 8.32 9.70 8.82
N ASN A 137 9.28 8.83 9.13
CA ASN A 137 9.15 7.96 10.30
C ASN A 137 9.36 8.77 11.58
N PHE A 138 8.62 8.44 12.64
CA PHE A 138 8.76 9.10 13.93
C PHE A 138 9.41 8.18 14.94
N SER A 139 10.50 8.65 15.56
CA SER A 139 11.29 7.88 16.54
C SER A 139 11.03 8.28 17.99
N GLY A 140 10.31 9.39 18.22
CA GLY A 140 10.11 10.00 19.53
C GLY A 140 10.71 11.41 19.68
N ASP A 141 11.37 11.97 18.66
CA ASP A 141 11.94 13.33 18.71
C ASP A 141 10.88 14.40 18.43
N SER A 142 10.59 15.24 19.45
CA SER A 142 9.64 16.35 19.39
C SER A 142 9.83 17.27 18.19
N SER A 143 11.08 17.48 17.74
CA SER A 143 11.41 18.33 16.60
C SER A 143 10.82 17.83 15.28
N THR A 144 10.64 16.50 15.17
CA THR A 144 10.11 15.82 13.97
C THR A 144 8.64 15.48 14.08
N TYR A 145 8.05 15.65 15.28
CA TYR A 145 6.69 15.21 15.55
C TYR A 145 5.65 15.94 14.70
N LEU A 146 5.77 17.26 14.58
CA LEU A 146 4.81 18.08 13.84
C LEU A 146 4.75 17.70 12.36
N GLU A 147 5.89 17.41 11.75
CA GLU A 147 5.98 16.96 10.36
C GLU A 147 5.35 15.58 10.18
N PHE A 148 5.66 14.65 11.10
CA PHE A 148 5.08 13.32 11.11
C PHE A 148 3.56 13.35 11.29
N ILE A 149 3.04 14.01 12.33
CA ILE A 149 1.61 13.96 12.66
C ILE A 149 0.78 14.65 11.57
N ASN A 150 1.26 15.75 10.99
CA ASN A 150 0.58 16.39 9.87
C ASN A 150 0.58 15.50 8.62
N GLY A 151 1.69 14.84 8.32
CA GLY A 151 1.77 13.88 7.21
C GLY A 151 0.86 12.67 7.42
N PHE A 152 0.88 12.11 8.62
CA PHE A 152 0.08 10.94 9.01
C PHE A 152 -1.42 11.26 9.04
N THR A 153 -1.82 12.39 9.62
CA THR A 153 -3.23 12.79 9.71
C THR A 153 -3.81 13.00 8.32
N ASN A 154 -3.10 13.73 7.45
CA ASN A 154 -3.60 14.02 6.10
C ASN A 154 -3.64 12.79 5.18
N ALA A 155 -2.72 11.83 5.37
CA ALA A 155 -2.62 10.68 4.49
C ALA A 155 -3.39 9.44 4.99
N ILE A 156 -3.51 9.27 6.31
CA ILE A 156 -4.00 8.04 6.95
C ILE A 156 -5.20 8.32 7.87
N ASP A 157 -5.10 9.24 8.84
CA ASP A 157 -6.17 9.43 9.83
C ASP A 157 -7.45 10.04 9.21
N ALA A 158 -7.29 11.02 8.32
CA ALA A 158 -8.41 11.62 7.59
C ALA A 158 -9.02 10.69 6.52
N ASN A 159 -8.43 9.51 6.29
CA ASN A 159 -8.93 8.56 5.32
C ASN A 159 -10.06 7.71 5.92
N GLU A 160 -11.31 8.05 5.60
CA GLU A 160 -12.52 7.35 6.04
C GLU A 160 -12.66 5.93 5.46
N SER A 161 -11.89 5.57 4.43
CA SER A 161 -11.90 4.21 3.87
C SER A 161 -11.11 3.20 4.71
N LEU A 162 -10.33 3.68 5.70
CA LEU A 162 -9.63 2.85 6.66
C LEU A 162 -10.39 2.84 7.98
N ASN A 163 -10.63 1.65 8.52
CA ASN A 163 -11.09 1.53 9.92
C ASN A 163 -9.92 1.86 10.88
N ASN A 164 -10.21 2.05 12.17
CA ASN A 164 -9.17 2.48 13.08
C ASN A 164 -8.13 1.38 13.34
N VAL A 165 -8.47 0.10 13.19
CA VAL A 165 -7.51 -1.00 13.25
C VAL A 165 -6.48 -0.90 12.12
N ASP A 166 -6.91 -0.65 10.89
CA ASP A 166 -6.03 -0.49 9.72
C ASP A 166 -5.17 0.77 9.87
N LYS A 167 -5.76 1.89 10.30
CA LYS A 167 -5.01 3.11 10.64
C LYS A 167 -3.96 2.84 11.73
N PHE A 168 -4.27 1.98 12.69
CA PHE A 168 -3.33 1.62 13.75
C PHE A 168 -2.17 0.75 13.24
N ILE A 169 -2.43 -0.18 12.31
CA ILE A 169 -1.37 -0.94 11.64
C ILE A 169 -0.42 0.02 10.91
N TYR A 170 -0.97 0.99 10.17
CA TYR A 170 -0.16 2.01 9.51
C TYR A 170 0.62 2.85 10.52
N LEU A 171 -0.03 3.33 11.59
CA LEU A 171 0.63 4.08 12.66
C LEU A 171 1.87 3.33 13.16
N LYS A 172 1.72 2.05 13.56
CA LYS A 172 2.85 1.23 14.04
C LYS A 172 3.97 1.08 13.01
N SER A 173 3.66 1.08 11.71
CA SER A 173 4.67 0.94 10.64
C SER A 173 5.54 2.20 10.42
N PHE A 174 5.03 3.38 10.78
CA PHE A 174 5.78 4.64 10.70
C PHE A 174 6.52 4.98 12.00
N LEU A 175 6.30 4.22 13.06
CA LEU A 175 6.93 4.43 14.36
C LEU A 175 8.19 3.61 14.51
N SER A 176 9.21 4.24 15.07
CA SER A 176 10.50 3.64 15.40
C SER A 176 10.96 4.10 16.79
N GLY A 177 12.10 3.61 17.26
CA GLY A 177 12.71 4.09 18.50
C GLY A 177 11.78 4.03 19.71
N GLU A 178 11.72 5.12 20.47
CA GLU A 178 10.95 5.22 21.71
C GLU A 178 9.44 5.29 21.47
N ALA A 179 9.02 6.01 20.41
CA ALA A 179 7.63 6.09 20.02
C ALA A 179 7.04 4.70 19.68
N SER A 180 7.82 3.83 19.02
CA SER A 180 7.42 2.45 18.73
C SER A 180 7.25 1.61 20.00
N LYS A 181 8.13 1.78 20.99
CA LYS A 181 8.04 1.03 22.26
C LYS A 181 6.74 1.34 23.00
N ILE A 182 6.35 2.61 23.07
CA ILE A 182 5.12 3.06 23.73
C ILE A 182 3.89 2.36 23.13
N VAL A 183 3.82 2.26 21.80
CA VAL A 183 2.66 1.64 21.12
C VAL A 183 2.76 0.12 20.97
N SER A 184 3.94 -0.46 21.17
CA SER A 184 4.20 -1.88 20.87
C SER A 184 3.35 -2.82 21.72
N GLY A 185 3.12 -2.48 23.00
CA GLY A 185 2.33 -3.26 23.95
C GLY A 185 0.82 -3.20 23.77
N PHE A 186 0.33 -2.34 22.87
CA PHE A 186 -1.11 -2.19 22.62
C PHE A 186 -1.59 -3.18 21.54
N ALA A 187 -2.69 -3.86 21.84
CA ALA A 187 -3.38 -4.74 20.89
C ALA A 187 -4.03 -3.93 19.76
N LEU A 188 -4.02 -4.46 18.54
CA LEU A 188 -4.61 -3.82 17.36
C LEU A 188 -6.15 -3.79 17.44
N THR A 189 -6.70 -2.80 18.13
CA THR A 189 -8.14 -2.62 18.35
C THR A 189 -8.55 -1.18 18.05
N GLU A 190 -9.84 -0.96 17.77
CA GLU A 190 -10.42 0.35 17.48
C GLU A 190 -10.17 1.36 18.63
N ASP A 191 -10.34 0.91 19.88
CA ASP A 191 -10.18 1.75 21.07
C ASP A 191 -8.71 2.12 21.33
N ASN A 192 -7.79 1.19 21.03
CA ASN A 192 -6.36 1.41 21.25
C ASN A 192 -5.74 2.36 20.22
N TYR A 193 -6.30 2.49 19.02
CA TYR A 193 -5.80 3.43 18.02
C TYR A 193 -5.78 4.86 18.54
N LYS A 194 -6.94 5.37 18.98
CA LYS A 194 -7.08 6.74 19.50
C LYS A 194 -6.23 6.94 20.76
N SER A 195 -6.20 5.92 21.63
CA SER A 195 -5.40 5.94 22.84
C SER A 195 -3.90 6.07 22.54
N CYS A 196 -3.40 5.35 21.52
CA CYS A 196 -2.00 5.42 21.11
C CYS A 196 -1.64 6.77 20.47
N LEU A 197 -2.54 7.36 19.66
CA LEU A 197 -2.31 8.71 19.11
C LEU A 197 -2.19 9.77 20.23
N ASN A 198 -3.06 9.70 21.24
CA ASN A 198 -2.99 10.60 22.38
C ASN A 198 -1.69 10.41 23.17
N LEU A 199 -1.26 9.17 23.39
CA LEU A 199 0.02 8.89 24.07
C LEU A 199 1.24 9.45 23.32
N LEU A 200 1.20 9.46 21.98
CA LEU A 200 2.26 10.06 21.17
C LEU A 200 2.27 11.59 21.28
N ASN A 201 1.10 12.24 21.34
CA ASN A 201 1.01 13.67 21.65
C ASN A 201 1.58 13.98 23.04
N ASP A 202 1.13 13.25 24.06
CA ASP A 202 1.55 13.45 25.45
C ASP A 202 3.06 13.25 25.66
N MET A 203 3.67 12.33 24.89
CA MET A 203 5.12 12.08 24.91
C MET A 203 5.91 13.32 24.50
N VAL A 204 5.43 14.03 23.48
CA VAL A 204 6.10 15.18 22.88
C VAL A 204 5.92 16.43 23.74
N ASP A 205 4.72 16.59 24.31
CA ASP A 205 4.39 17.70 25.22
C ASP A 205 5.20 17.64 26.53
N LYS A 206 5.59 16.45 27.00
CA LYS A 206 6.44 16.28 28.20
C LYS A 206 7.93 16.57 27.96
N THR A 207 8.36 16.64 26.71
CA THR A 207 9.77 16.81 26.32
C THR A 207 10.10 18.27 25.94
N THR A 208 9.08 19.13 25.87
CA THR A 208 9.18 20.58 25.61
C THR A 208 9.15 21.37 26.91
#